data_AF-A0A3A0AN50-F1
#
_entry.id   AF-A0A3A0AN50-F1
#
_cell.length_a   1.000
_cell.length_b   1.000
_cell.length_c   1.000
_cell.angle_alpha   90.00
_cell.angle_beta   90.00
_cell.angle_gamma   90.00
#
_symmetry.space_group_name_H-M   'P 1'
#
loop_
_entity.id
_entity.type
_entity.pdbx_description
1 polymer ?
#
loop_
_entity_poly.entity_id
_entity_poly.type
_entity_poly.pdbx_seq_one_letter_code
_entity_poly.pdbx_strand_id
1 'polypeptide(L)'
;MTYAQFLFVFLCLPIALLFVVQRRTLRRADWLALGVTAVIAFVYTTPWDNYLIISEVWSFPEDQVWGITLWYVPLEEYAFYILQTFLTGLFVLWLARRFGTREPG
;
A
#
# COMPACT_ATOMS: atom_id res chain seq x y z
N MET A 1 -15.21 -0.96 -13.08
CA MET A 1 -14.85 -0.12 -11.91
C MET A 1 -13.57 0.61 -12.28
N THR A 2 -13.47 1.91 -12.01
CA THR A 2 -12.20 2.63 -12.26
C THR A 2 -11.16 2.16 -11.27
N TYR A 3 -9.87 2.32 -11.59
CA TYR A 3 -8.80 1.89 -10.70
C TYR A 3 -8.87 2.63 -9.35
N ALA A 4 -9.19 3.92 -9.36
CA ALA A 4 -9.44 4.68 -8.13
C ALA A 4 -10.60 4.16 -7.28
N GLN A 5 -11.70 3.67 -7.91
CA GLN A 5 -12.79 3.02 -7.17
C GLN A 5 -12.30 1.74 -6.49
N PHE A 6 -11.48 0.95 -7.19
CA PHE A 6 -10.84 -0.22 -6.62
C PHE A 6 -9.95 0.15 -5.42
N LEU A 7 -9.06 1.15 -5.58
CA LEU A 7 -8.22 1.63 -4.48
C LEU A 7 -9.04 2.06 -3.27
N PHE A 8 -10.13 2.80 -3.50
CA PHE A 8 -10.98 3.25 -2.41
C PHE A 8 -11.64 2.08 -1.66
N VAL A 9 -12.28 1.15 -2.39
CA VAL A 9 -13.05 0.06 -1.79
C VAL A 9 -12.15 -0.97 -1.13
N PHE A 10 -11.05 -1.36 -1.78
CA PHE A 10 -10.23 -2.48 -1.33
C PHE A 10 -9.04 -2.08 -0.48
N LEU A 11 -8.59 -0.83 -0.54
CA LEU A 11 -7.46 -0.36 0.27
C LEU A 11 -7.90 0.66 1.30
N CYS A 12 -8.52 1.76 0.90
CA CYS A 12 -8.86 2.83 1.84
C CYS A 12 -9.84 2.37 2.92
N LEU A 13 -10.89 1.61 2.57
CA LEU A 13 -11.85 1.10 3.56
C LEU A 13 -11.22 0.12 4.58
N PRO A 14 -10.48 -0.94 4.17
CA PRO A 14 -9.82 -1.82 5.13
C PRO A 14 -8.73 -1.13 5.97
N ILE A 15 -7.97 -0.19 5.38
CA ILE A 15 -6.99 0.62 6.12
C ILE A 15 -7.70 1.44 7.20
N ALA A 16 -8.80 2.12 6.86
CA ALA A 16 -9.56 2.90 7.83
C ALA A 16 -10.11 2.02 8.96
N LEU A 17 -10.63 0.83 8.63
CA LEU A 17 -11.11 -0.13 9.62
C LEU A 17 -9.98 -0.58 10.56
N LEU A 18 -8.85 -1.04 10.02
CA LEU A 18 -7.70 -1.48 10.82
C LEU A 18 -7.11 -0.36 11.67
N PHE A 19 -7.08 0.86 11.13
CA PHE A 19 -6.68 2.03 11.88
C PHE A 19 -7.63 2.29 13.05
N VAL A 20 -8.95 2.29 12.83
CA VAL A 20 -9.94 2.49 13.91
C VAL A 20 -9.81 1.41 14.99
N VAL A 21 -9.62 0.15 14.61
CA VAL A 21 -9.43 -0.97 15.55
C VAL A 21 -8.16 -0.80 16.39
N GLN A 22 -7.08 -0.25 15.81
CA GLN A 22 -5.76 -0.16 16.45
C GLN A 22 -5.37 1.25 16.91
N ARG A 23 -6.24 2.26 16.75
CA ARG A 23 -5.91 3.68 17.01
C ARG A 23 -5.38 3.97 18.41
N ARG A 24 -5.73 3.12 19.39
CA ARG A 24 -5.28 3.23 20.79
C ARG A 24 -3.95 2.53 21.05
N THR A 25 -3.54 1.61 20.18
CA THR A 25 -2.34 0.79 20.35
C THR A 25 -1.19 1.21 19.44
N LEU A 26 -1.48 1.92 18.34
CA LEU A 26 -0.47 2.44 17.42
C LEU A 26 0.44 3.48 18.11
N ARG A 27 1.74 3.26 18.00
CA ARG A 27 2.81 4.10 18.55
C ARG A 27 3.52 4.84 17.43
N ARG A 28 4.30 5.87 17.79
CA ARG A 28 5.15 6.60 16.84
C ARG A 28 6.11 5.68 16.09
N ALA A 29 6.65 4.67 16.77
CA ALA A 29 7.53 3.67 16.15
C ALA A 29 6.84 2.88 15.03
N ASP A 30 5.54 2.54 15.19
CA ASP A 30 4.79 1.84 14.15
C ASP A 30 4.62 2.73 12.90
N TRP A 31 4.30 4.00 13.09
CA TRP A 31 4.16 4.95 11.99
C TRP A 31 5.48 5.20 11.26
N LEU A 32 6.60 5.26 12.00
CA LEU A 32 7.93 5.36 11.42
C LEU A 32 8.26 4.10 10.61
N ALA A 33 7.99 2.92 11.16
CA ALA A 33 8.20 1.66 10.45
C ALA A 33 7.36 1.60 9.16
N LEU A 34 6.05 1.87 9.25
CA LEU A 34 5.15 1.90 8.09
C LEU A 34 5.60 2.92 7.04
N GLY A 35 5.97 4.13 7.46
CA GLY A 35 6.42 5.19 6.57
C GLY A 35 7.73 4.83 5.85
N VAL A 36 8.72 4.33 6.59
CA VAL A 36 10.00 3.88 6.01
C VAL A 36 9.77 2.72 5.06
N THR A 37 8.97 1.72 5.44
CA THR A 37 8.65 0.60 4.55
C THR A 37 7.91 1.05 3.30
N ALA A 38 6.97 2.00 3.40
CA ALA A 38 6.28 2.54 2.24
C ALA A 38 7.21 3.28 1.29
N VAL A 39 8.17 4.06 1.81
CA VAL A 39 9.20 4.71 0.98
C VAL A 39 10.09 3.68 0.30
N ILE A 40 10.55 2.66 1.03
CA ILE A 40 11.37 1.57 0.46
C ILE A 40 10.59 0.86 -0.65
N ALA A 41 9.35 0.46 -0.38
CA ALA A 41 8.50 -0.21 -1.37
C ALA A 41 8.29 0.66 -2.61
N PHE A 42 8.00 1.94 -2.44
CA PHE A 42 7.83 2.89 -3.53
C PHE A 42 9.10 2.99 -4.41
N VAL A 43 10.25 3.27 -3.78
CA VAL A 43 11.51 3.47 -4.50
C VAL A 43 11.99 2.18 -5.15
N TYR A 44 11.77 1.04 -4.50
CA TYR A 44 12.16 -0.26 -5.02
C TYR A 44 11.28 -0.67 -6.21
N THR A 45 9.96 -0.49 -6.13
CA THR A 45 9.03 -0.97 -7.17
C THR A 45 9.00 -0.08 -8.39
N THR A 46 9.14 1.25 -8.22
CA THR A 46 9.00 2.22 -9.32
C THR A 46 9.87 1.91 -10.56
N PRO A 47 11.17 1.57 -10.44
CA PRO A 47 12.01 1.26 -11.61
C PRO A 47 11.54 0.02 -12.36
N TRP A 48 11.13 -1.02 -11.64
CA TRP A 48 10.68 -2.28 -12.24
C TRP A 48 9.37 -2.10 -12.99
N ASP A 49 8.41 -1.38 -12.40
CA ASP A 49 7.11 -1.15 -13.02
C ASP A 49 7.24 -0.31 -14.30
N ASN A 50 8.08 0.73 -14.27
CA ASN A 50 8.40 1.49 -15.48
C ASN A 50 9.08 0.62 -16.54
N TYR A 51 9.99 -0.26 -16.14
CA TYR A 51 10.65 -1.18 -17.07
C TYR A 51 9.67 -2.17 -17.74
N LEU A 52 8.68 -2.68 -17.00
CA LEU A 52 7.65 -3.58 -17.54
C LEU A 52 6.80 -2.92 -18.62
N ILE A 53 6.49 -1.63 -18.46
CA ILE A 53 5.75 -0.87 -19.47
C ILE A 53 6.65 -0.57 -20.68
N ILE A 54 7.89 -0.13 -20.46
CA ILE A 54 8.84 0.17 -21.54
C ILE A 54 9.16 -1.07 -22.39
N SER A 55 9.22 -2.24 -21.76
CA SER A 55 9.47 -3.52 -22.45
C SER A 55 8.23 -4.11 -23.12
N GLU A 56 7.09 -3.40 -23.09
CA GLU A 56 5.80 -3.82 -23.66
C GLU A 56 5.29 -5.16 -23.10
N VAL A 57 5.84 -5.62 -21.97
CA VAL A 57 5.39 -6.83 -21.27
C VAL A 57 4.05 -6.56 -20.58
N TRP A 58 3.83 -5.32 -20.16
CA TRP A 58 2.62 -4.89 -19.46
C TRP A 58 2.09 -3.56 -20.00
N SER A 59 0.77 -3.38 -19.97
CA SER A 59 0.12 -2.13 -20.35
C SER A 59 -1.13 -1.89 -19.50
N PHE A 60 -1.50 -0.61 -19.34
CA PHE A 60 -2.69 -0.22 -18.60
C PHE A 60 -3.79 0.24 -19.57
N PRO A 61 -5.03 -0.26 -19.41
CA PRO A 61 -6.17 0.22 -20.19
C PRO A 61 -6.48 1.69 -19.87
N GLU A 62 -6.40 2.56 -20.88
CA GLU A 62 -6.59 4.02 -20.76
C GLU A 62 -7.97 4.41 -20.21
N ASP A 63 -8.99 3.55 -20.37
CA ASP A 63 -10.37 3.78 -19.95
C ASP A 63 -10.61 3.57 -18.44
N GLN A 64 -9.65 2.99 -17.72
CA GLN A 64 -9.81 2.63 -16.30
C GLN A 64 -8.99 3.50 -15.34
N VAL A 65 -8.06 4.29 -15.86
CA VAL A 65 -7.20 5.21 -15.11
C VAL A 65 -7.61 6.66 -15.36
N TRP A 66 -7.26 7.56 -14.45
CA TRP A 66 -7.56 8.99 -14.50
C TRP A 66 -6.78 9.75 -15.59
N GLY A 67 -5.94 9.05 -16.36
CA GLY A 67 -5.14 9.64 -17.43
C GLY A 67 -3.94 10.46 -16.94
N ILE A 68 -3.63 10.45 -15.64
CA ILE A 68 -2.45 11.09 -15.08
C ILE A 68 -1.34 10.04 -14.95
N THR A 69 -0.41 10.04 -15.90
CA THR A 69 0.78 9.19 -15.87
C THR A 69 1.98 10.00 -15.39
N LEU A 70 2.78 9.39 -14.52
CA LEU A 70 4.10 9.90 -14.16
C LEU A 70 5.13 8.97 -14.80
N TRP A 71 5.96 9.53 -15.69
CA TRP A 71 6.76 8.76 -16.64
C TRP A 71 5.89 7.85 -17.52
N TYR A 72 5.73 6.59 -17.14
CA TYR A 72 4.98 5.58 -17.91
C TYR A 72 3.86 4.94 -17.08
N VAL A 73 3.86 5.14 -15.76
CA VAL A 73 2.97 4.46 -14.83
C VAL A 73 1.85 5.40 -14.38
N PRO A 74 0.59 4.94 -14.28
CA PRO A 74 -0.52 5.75 -13.74
C PRO A 74 -0.29 6.17 -12.29
N LEU A 75 -0.74 7.37 -11.91
CA LEU A 75 -0.62 7.87 -10.53
C LEU A 75 -1.27 6.94 -9.49
N GLU A 76 -2.33 6.26 -9.90
CA GLU A 76 -3.05 5.27 -9.08
C GLU A 76 -2.17 4.11 -8.66
N GLU A 77 -1.23 3.69 -9.49
CA GLU A 77 -0.32 2.59 -9.17
C GLU A 77 0.70 3.02 -8.09
N TYR A 78 1.17 4.25 -8.16
CA TYR A 78 1.98 4.84 -7.09
C TYR A 78 1.21 4.94 -5.77
N ALA A 79 -0.07 5.29 -5.83
CA ALA A 79 -0.95 5.26 -4.67
C ALA A 79 -1.16 3.82 -4.16
N PHE A 80 -1.29 2.85 -5.07
CA PHE A 80 -1.40 1.43 -4.74
C PHE A 80 -0.19 0.95 -3.92
N TYR A 81 1.05 1.24 -4.33
CA TYR A 81 2.24 0.80 -3.59
C TYR A 81 2.21 1.25 -2.14
N ILE A 82 1.86 2.53 -1.91
CA ILE A 82 1.82 3.12 -0.58
C ILE A 82 0.64 2.54 0.21
N LEU A 83 -0.57 2.59 -0.33
CA LEU A 83 -1.77 2.11 0.36
C LEU A 83 -1.66 0.62 0.70
N GLN A 84 -1.16 -0.20 -0.22
CA GLN A 84 -1.00 -1.63 -0.01
C GLN A 84 0.05 -1.92 1.07
N THR A 85 1.12 -1.14 1.12
CA THR A 85 2.12 -1.24 2.19
C THR A 85 1.51 -0.90 3.55
N PHE A 86 0.69 0.15 3.63
CA PHE A 86 0.00 0.52 4.86
C PHE A 86 -1.04 -0.52 5.29
N LEU A 87 -1.84 -1.03 4.36
CA LEU A 87 -2.81 -2.09 4.63
C LEU A 87 -2.11 -3.32 5.22
N THR A 88 -1.09 -3.81 4.52
CA THR A 88 -0.33 -5.00 4.93
C THR A 88 0.34 -4.78 6.27
N GLY A 89 1.02 -3.65 6.46
CA GLY A 89 1.72 -3.35 7.71
C GLY A 89 0.77 -3.19 8.90
N LEU A 90 -0.38 -2.52 8.74
CA LEU A 90 -1.40 -2.43 9.78
C LEU A 90 -1.97 -3.81 10.12
N PHE A 91 -2.17 -4.67 9.11
CA PHE A 91 -2.64 -6.03 9.33
C PHE A 91 -1.62 -6.89 10.10
N VAL A 92 -0.34 -6.80 9.74
CA VAL A 92 0.75 -7.48 10.44
C VAL A 92 0.87 -7.00 11.89
N LEU A 93 0.78 -5.69 12.13
CA LEU A 93 0.79 -5.13 13.49
C LEU A 93 -0.41 -5.63 14.32
N TRP A 94 -1.58 -5.73 13.70
CA TRP A 94 -2.77 -6.28 14.34
C TRP A 94 -2.57 -7.75 14.73
N LEU A 95 -2.03 -8.55 13.80
CA LEU A 95 -1.76 -9.96 14.01
C LEU A 95 -0.71 -10.18 15.11
N ALA A 96 0.40 -9.45 15.04
CA ALA A 96 1.49 -9.51 16.02
C ALA A 96 1.02 -9.13 17.43
N ARG A 97 0.03 -8.24 17.57
CA ARG A 97 -0.56 -7.90 18.87
C ARG A 97 -1.55 -8.95 19.38
N ARG A 98 -2.25 -9.63 18.46
CA ARG A 98 -3.21 -10.70 18.77
C ARG A 98 -2.52 -12.00 19.18
N PHE A 99 -1.40 -12.32 18.54
CA PHE A 99 -0.73 -13.61 18.67
C PHE A 99 0.72 -13.51 19.14
N GLY A 100 1.22 -12.30 19.39
CA GLY A 100 2.53 -12.07 19.99
C GLY A 100 2.63 -12.82 21.31
N THR A 101 3.53 -13.80 21.32
CA THR A 101 3.78 -14.73 22.42
C THR A 101 3.93 -13.98 23.74
N ARG A 102 3.08 -14.30 24.72
CA ARG A 102 3.45 -14.15 26.13
C ARG A 102 4.70 -15.00 26.31
N GLU A 103 5.85 -14.41 26.58
CA GLU A 103 6.98 -15.20 27.06
C GLU A 103 6.54 -15.89 28.36
N PRO A 104 6.67 -17.22 28.47
CA PRO A 104 6.51 -17.88 29.75
C PRO A 104 7.72 -17.48 30.60
N GLY A 105 7.46 -16.66 31.63
CA GLY A 105 8.42 -16.36 32.68
C GLY A 105 8.69 -17.56 33.57
#